data_AF-A0A2V9P1I3-F1
#
_entry.id   AF-A0A2V9P1I3-F1
#
_cell.length_a   1.000
_cell.length_b   1.000
_cell.length_c   1.000
_cell.angle_alpha   90.00
_cell.angle_beta   90.00
_cell.angle_gamma   90.00
#
_symmetry.space_group_name_H-M   'P 1'
#
loop_
_entity.id
_entity.type
_entity.pdbx_description
1 polymer ?
#
loop_
_entity_poly.entity_id
_entity_poly.type
_entity_poly.pdbx_seq_one_letter_code
_entity_poly.pdbx_strand_id
1 'polypeptide(L)'
;MKPILLRLMITLLALLGASGMNPAAAELRWGATKKEHMKIRLVALAWTHPRSSFFSSEEVFVAEKELSPGELSLVKLVYGFLPYQPRLSETGFEYSTLHELRALRDPSCDETLLQMTEYGGLRYASDSAIMNLERRRTPLACYVTTAEDYAHAVHAPVIQR
;
A
#
# COMPACT_ATOMS: atom_id res chain seq x y z
N MET A 1 -7.00 -72.05 12.26
CA MET A 1 -7.80 -70.82 12.48
C MET A 1 -6.93 -69.79 13.19
N LYS A 2 -6.80 -68.52 12.76
CA LYS A 2 -6.15 -68.01 11.54
C LYS A 2 -5.22 -66.87 12.04
N PRO A 3 -3.87 -66.97 11.93
CA PRO A 3 -2.92 -65.93 12.40
C PRO A 3 -3.06 -64.60 11.65
N ILE A 4 -3.84 -64.62 10.57
CA ILE A 4 -4.20 -63.48 9.72
C ILE A 4 -5.14 -62.51 10.47
N LEU A 5 -6.04 -63.02 11.32
CA LEU A 5 -6.99 -62.18 12.06
C LEU A 5 -6.29 -61.31 13.13
N LEU A 6 -5.25 -61.88 13.76
CA LEU A 6 -4.44 -61.18 14.77
C LEU A 6 -3.59 -60.07 14.13
N ARG A 7 -3.04 -60.31 12.94
CA ARG A 7 -2.31 -59.28 12.18
C ARG A 7 -3.23 -58.14 11.72
N LEU A 8 -4.44 -58.45 11.29
CA LEU A 8 -5.45 -57.45 10.91
C LEU A 8 -5.86 -56.55 12.09
N MET A 9 -6.03 -57.12 13.28
CA MET A 9 -6.34 -56.34 14.48
C MET A 9 -5.19 -55.43 14.92
N ILE A 10 -3.93 -55.89 14.81
CA ILE A 10 -2.76 -55.07 15.15
C ILE A 10 -2.59 -53.91 14.15
N THR A 11 -2.82 -54.15 12.86
CA THR A 11 -2.77 -53.07 11.85
C THR A 11 -3.91 -52.07 12.03
N LEU A 12 -5.10 -52.52 12.43
CA LEU A 12 -6.23 -51.62 12.66
C LEU A 12 -6.01 -50.74 13.91
N LEU A 13 -5.42 -51.29 14.98
CA LEU A 13 -5.05 -50.53 16.17
C LEU A 13 -3.93 -49.51 15.89
N ALA A 14 -2.98 -49.84 15.01
CA ALA A 14 -1.92 -48.91 14.60
C ALA A 14 -2.44 -47.74 13.75
N LEU A 15 -3.51 -47.95 12.97
CA LEU A 15 -4.13 -46.90 12.14
C LEU A 15 -5.00 -45.93 12.96
N LEU A 16 -5.55 -46.35 14.10
CA LEU A 16 -6.35 -45.50 15.00
C LEU A 16 -5.49 -44.59 15.91
N GLY A 17 -4.20 -44.87 16.07
CA GLY A 17 -3.26 -44.06 16.86
C GLY A 17 -2.61 -42.89 16.10
N ALA A 18 -2.81 -42.80 14.78
CA ALA A 18 -2.15 -41.81 13.92
C ALA A 18 -3.03 -40.60 13.56
N SER A 19 -4.18 -40.42 14.21
CA SER A 19 -4.93 -39.16 14.16
C SER A 19 -4.25 -38.15 15.09
N GLY A 20 -3.09 -37.67 14.67
CA GLY A 20 -2.56 -36.43 15.17
C GLY A 20 -3.59 -35.34 14.86
N MET A 21 -4.33 -34.93 15.89
CA MET A 21 -4.96 -33.61 15.91
C MET A 21 -3.82 -32.62 15.70
N ASN A 22 -3.58 -32.22 14.45
CA ASN A 22 -2.88 -30.98 14.18
C ASN A 22 -3.81 -29.91 14.73
N PRO A 23 -3.51 -29.24 15.87
CA PRO A 23 -4.18 -27.99 16.12
C PRO A 23 -3.84 -27.14 14.90
N ALA A 24 -4.86 -26.74 14.14
CA ALA A 24 -4.72 -25.63 13.23
C ALA A 24 -4.41 -24.42 14.12
N ALA A 25 -3.12 -24.25 14.45
CA ALA A 25 -2.60 -23.06 15.06
C ALA A 25 -2.73 -21.99 13.99
N ALA A 26 -3.90 -21.33 13.98
CA ALA A 26 -4.06 -20.03 13.38
C ALA A 26 -3.25 -19.05 14.23
N GLU A 27 -1.93 -19.18 14.14
CA GLU A 27 -0.99 -18.19 14.62
C GLU A 27 -1.17 -17.01 13.70
N LEU A 28 -1.99 -16.06 14.15
CA LEU A 28 -2.02 -14.72 13.60
C LEU A 28 -0.61 -14.17 13.78
N ARG A 29 0.23 -14.43 12.78
CA ARG A 29 1.49 -13.74 12.60
C ARG A 29 1.11 -12.31 12.27
N TRP A 30 0.79 -11.54 13.31
CA TRP A 30 0.88 -10.08 13.28
C TRP A 30 2.36 -9.76 13.11
N GLY A 31 2.90 -10.03 11.93
CA GLY A 31 4.17 -9.48 11.52
C GLY A 31 3.99 -7.99 11.67
N ALA A 32 4.74 -7.39 12.59
CA ALA A 32 4.70 -5.94 12.78
C ALA A 32 5.00 -5.31 11.43
N THR A 33 3.94 -4.88 10.73
CA THR A 33 4.03 -4.22 9.44
C THR A 33 4.73 -2.90 9.70
N LYS A 34 6.04 -2.89 9.46
CA LYS A 34 6.90 -1.75 9.78
C LYS A 34 6.57 -0.63 8.81
N LYS A 35 5.93 0.42 9.33
CA LYS A 35 5.76 1.67 8.58
C LYS A 35 7.10 2.37 8.44
N GLU A 36 7.34 2.90 7.26
CA GLU A 36 8.49 3.69 6.88
C GLU A 36 8.16 5.18 7.04
N HIS A 37 9.09 5.96 7.61
CA HIS A 37 9.02 7.41 7.54
C HIS A 37 9.52 7.88 6.17
N MET A 38 8.71 8.65 5.46
CA MET A 38 9.03 9.14 4.12
C MET A 38 8.68 10.60 3.95
N LYS A 39 9.44 11.24 3.05
CA LYS A 39 9.16 12.58 2.54
C LYS A 39 8.75 12.44 1.09
N ILE A 40 7.60 12.97 0.75
CA ILE A 40 7.04 12.83 -0.59
C ILE A 40 6.53 14.16 -1.15
N ARG A 41 6.49 14.27 -2.47
CA ARG A 41 5.81 15.32 -3.21
C ARG A 41 4.70 14.71 -4.05
N LEU A 42 3.50 15.26 -3.98
CA LEU A 42 2.37 14.77 -4.77
C LEU A 42 2.52 15.29 -6.21
N VAL A 43 2.54 14.39 -7.18
CA VAL A 43 2.71 14.72 -8.60
C VAL A 43 1.36 14.75 -9.31
N ALA A 44 0.53 13.74 -9.08
CA ALA A 44 -0.79 13.66 -9.66
C ALA A 44 -1.75 12.88 -8.78
N LEU A 45 -3.01 13.27 -8.80
CA LEU A 45 -4.13 12.52 -8.24
C LEU A 45 -4.68 11.59 -9.33
N ALA A 46 -4.60 10.28 -9.10
CA ALA A 46 -5.06 9.26 -10.03
C ALA A 46 -6.51 8.86 -9.78
N TRP A 47 -6.93 8.80 -8.50
CA TRP A 47 -8.29 8.45 -8.16
C TRP A 47 -8.71 9.02 -6.81
N THR A 48 -9.99 9.37 -6.70
CA THR A 48 -10.61 9.87 -5.48
C THR A 48 -11.85 9.05 -5.20
N HIS A 49 -11.77 8.10 -4.26
CA HIS A 49 -12.97 7.37 -3.87
C HIS A 49 -14.01 8.33 -3.26
N PRO A 50 -15.30 8.18 -3.60
CA PRO A 50 -16.37 8.93 -2.97
C PRO A 50 -16.30 8.78 -1.45
N ARG A 51 -16.49 9.90 -0.73
CA ARG A 51 -16.49 9.89 0.73
C ARG A 51 -17.70 9.10 1.21
N SER A 52 -17.48 8.14 2.08
CA SER A 52 -18.54 7.46 2.82
C SER A 52 -18.75 8.12 4.18
N SER A 53 -19.95 8.01 4.75
CA SER A 53 -20.24 8.36 6.14
C SER A 53 -20.05 7.19 7.11
N PHE A 54 -19.83 5.97 6.60
CA PHE A 54 -19.83 4.74 7.40
C PHE A 54 -18.47 4.03 7.44
N PHE A 55 -17.61 4.23 6.43
CA PHE A 55 -16.34 3.52 6.29
C PHE A 55 -15.23 4.45 5.79
N SER A 56 -13.97 4.02 5.99
CA SER A 56 -12.80 4.72 5.46
C SER A 56 -12.82 4.75 3.93
N SER A 57 -12.49 5.89 3.36
CA SER A 57 -12.30 6.06 1.91
C SER A 57 -10.83 6.29 1.61
N GLU A 58 -10.46 6.33 0.33
CA GLU A 58 -9.06 6.53 -0.05
C GLU A 58 -8.88 7.45 -1.27
N GLU A 59 -7.72 8.07 -1.35
CA GLU A 59 -7.21 8.76 -2.53
C GLU A 59 -5.94 8.07 -3.01
N VAL A 60 -5.81 7.92 -4.32
CA VAL A 60 -4.64 7.31 -4.95
C VAL A 60 -3.88 8.39 -5.70
N PHE A 61 -2.59 8.52 -5.37
CA PHE A 61 -1.69 9.50 -5.96
C PHE A 61 -0.49 8.84 -6.64
N VAL A 62 0.00 9.51 -7.68
CA VAL A 62 1.39 9.40 -8.12
C VAL A 62 2.18 10.41 -7.31
N ALA A 63 3.25 9.95 -6.66
CA ALA A 63 4.09 10.79 -5.83
C ALA A 63 5.57 10.54 -6.10
N GLU A 64 6.41 11.52 -5.80
CA GLU A 64 7.85 11.37 -5.73
C GLU A 64 8.28 11.21 -4.28
N LYS A 65 8.95 10.11 -3.98
CA LYS A 65 9.60 9.83 -2.71
C LYS A 65 11.05 10.28 -2.75
N GLU A 66 11.45 11.04 -1.74
CA GLU A 66 12.86 11.39 -1.52
C GLU A 66 13.60 10.18 -0.92
N LEU A 67 14.59 9.66 -1.66
CA LEU A 67 15.45 8.56 -1.21
C LEU A 67 16.68 9.09 -0.47
N SER A 68 17.25 10.17 -1.02
CA SER A 68 18.36 10.92 -0.47
C SER A 68 18.24 12.37 -0.98
N PRO A 69 18.96 13.35 -0.39
CA PRO A 69 18.89 14.73 -0.85
C PRO A 69 19.20 14.85 -2.36
N GLY A 70 18.18 15.17 -3.16
CA GLY A 70 18.27 15.29 -4.62
C GLY A 70 18.07 13.99 -5.41
N GLU A 71 17.76 12.88 -4.75
CA GLU A 71 17.38 11.61 -5.39
C GLU A 71 15.88 11.33 -5.14
N LEU A 72 15.13 11.36 -6.23
CA LEU A 72 13.67 11.21 -6.22
C LEU A 72 13.27 9.93 -6.96
N SER A 73 12.31 9.21 -6.41
CA SER A 73 11.74 8.01 -7.02
C SER A 73 10.23 8.08 -7.07
N LEU A 74 9.64 7.72 -8.21
CA LEU A 74 8.18 7.69 -8.36
C LEU A 74 7.59 6.48 -7.64
N VAL A 75 6.52 6.73 -6.91
CA VAL A 75 5.79 5.76 -6.11
C VAL A 75 4.28 5.98 -6.27
N LYS A 76 3.51 4.93 -6.01
CA LYS A 76 2.06 5.03 -5.82
C LYS A 76 1.80 5.23 -4.33
N LEU A 77 1.01 6.24 -3.99
CA LEU A 77 0.56 6.48 -2.61
C LEU A 77 -0.94 6.24 -2.52
N VAL A 78 -1.35 5.39 -1.59
CA VAL A 78 -2.75 5.20 -1.21
C VAL A 78 -2.97 5.86 0.15
N TYR A 79 -3.74 6.94 0.17
CA TYR A 79 -4.06 7.72 1.36
C TYR A 79 -5.46 7.38 1.86
N GLY A 80 -5.55 6.63 2.96
CA GLY A 80 -6.81 6.30 3.62
C GLY A 80 -7.24 7.38 4.62
N PHE A 81 -8.52 7.71 4.62
CA PHE A 81 -9.10 8.69 5.54
C PHE A 81 -10.52 8.31 5.98
N LEU A 82 -10.88 8.73 7.19
CA LEU A 82 -12.20 8.58 7.77
C LEU A 82 -13.14 9.72 7.35
N PRO A 83 -14.47 9.57 7.51
CA PRO A 83 -15.46 10.54 7.01
C PRO A 83 -15.30 11.97 7.53
N TYR A 84 -14.65 12.17 8.67
CA TYR A 84 -14.42 13.49 9.30
C TYR A 84 -12.99 14.01 9.11
N GLN A 85 -12.11 13.19 8.52
CA GLN A 85 -10.75 13.60 8.22
C GLN A 85 -10.69 14.31 6.87
N PRO A 86 -9.83 15.33 6.72
CA PRO A 86 -9.66 15.99 5.44
C PRO A 86 -9.02 15.03 4.44
N ARG A 87 -9.36 15.21 3.16
CA ARG A 87 -8.63 14.58 2.05
C ARG A 87 -7.28 15.27 1.87
N LEU A 88 -6.32 14.55 1.31
CA LEU A 88 -5.03 15.13 0.98
C LEU A 88 -5.17 16.10 -0.21
N SER A 89 -6.14 15.86 -1.10
CA SER A 89 -6.47 16.79 -2.19
C SER A 89 -7.25 18.04 -1.74
N GLU A 90 -7.93 18.02 -0.59
CA GLU A 90 -8.73 19.15 -0.08
C GLU A 90 -7.85 20.28 0.46
N THR A 91 -6.63 19.99 0.90
CA THR A 91 -5.67 20.98 1.41
C THR A 91 -4.88 21.72 0.33
N GLY A 92 -5.17 21.46 -0.95
CA GLY A 92 -4.36 21.88 -2.09
C GLY A 92 -3.21 20.91 -2.31
N PHE A 93 -3.16 20.29 -3.49
CA PHE A 93 -2.10 19.34 -3.86
C PHE A 93 -1.11 20.04 -4.79
N GLU A 94 -0.23 20.83 -4.20
CA GLU A 94 0.83 21.56 -4.90
C GLU A 94 2.11 20.74 -4.93
N TYR A 95 2.79 20.67 -6.08
CA TYR A 95 4.04 19.91 -6.20
C TYR A 95 5.18 20.49 -5.33
N SER A 96 5.12 21.79 -5.07
CA SER A 96 6.02 22.51 -4.14
C SER A 96 5.83 22.12 -2.67
N THR A 97 4.78 21.36 -2.32
CA THR A 97 4.55 20.89 -0.96
C THR A 97 5.29 19.57 -0.70
N LEU A 98 6.10 19.55 0.36
CA LEU A 98 6.73 18.35 0.88
C LEU A 98 5.87 17.80 2.02
N HIS A 99 5.43 16.55 1.87
CA HIS A 99 4.62 15.85 2.86
C HIS A 99 5.49 14.86 3.63
N GLU A 100 5.50 14.96 4.96
CA GLU A 100 6.14 13.98 5.83
C GLU A 100 5.09 13.05 6.42
N LEU A 101 5.23 11.74 6.17
CA LEU A 101 4.25 10.75 6.60
C LEU A 101 4.91 9.40 6.92
N ARG A 102 4.14 8.52 7.56
CA ARG A 102 4.49 7.11 7.73
C ARG A 102 3.64 6.26 6.79
N ALA A 103 4.25 5.39 6.00
CA ALA A 103 3.49 4.47 5.15
C ALA A 103 4.03 3.06 5.17
N LEU A 104 3.17 2.10 4.89
CA LEU A 104 3.50 0.70 4.74
C LEU A 104 3.71 0.38 3.26
N ARG A 105 4.81 -0.29 2.92
CA ARG A 105 4.99 -0.84 1.57
C ARG A 105 4.03 -2.01 1.37
N ASP A 106 3.23 -1.96 0.31
CA ASP A 106 2.33 -3.03 -0.09
C ASP A 106 2.60 -3.43 -1.56
N PRO A 107 3.37 -4.50 -1.80
CA PRO A 107 3.67 -4.96 -3.16
C PRO A 107 2.43 -5.45 -3.94
N SER A 108 1.32 -5.75 -3.26
CA SER A 108 0.12 -6.27 -3.91
C SER A 108 -0.65 -5.22 -4.71
N CYS A 109 -0.42 -3.93 -4.42
CA CYS A 109 -1.05 -2.80 -5.12
C CYS A 109 -0.10 -2.04 -6.04
N ASP A 110 1.08 -2.60 -6.33
CA ASP A 110 2.02 -2.05 -7.32
C ASP A 110 1.35 -2.01 -8.71
N GLU A 111 1.35 -0.84 -9.33
CA GLU A 111 0.68 -0.61 -10.61
C GLU A 111 1.50 0.30 -11.51
N THR A 112 1.34 0.12 -12.81
CA THR A 112 1.92 1.02 -13.81
C THR A 112 1.08 2.30 -13.94
N LEU A 113 1.72 3.37 -14.41
CA LEU A 113 1.01 4.63 -14.67
C LEU A 113 -0.12 4.47 -15.69
N LEU A 114 0.05 3.58 -16.68
CA LEU A 114 -0.99 3.28 -17.66
C LEU A 114 -2.23 2.70 -16.97
N GLN A 115 -2.07 1.73 -16.08
CA GLN A 115 -3.19 1.17 -15.31
C GLN A 115 -3.87 2.23 -14.45
N MET A 116 -3.10 3.13 -13.84
CA MET A 116 -3.66 4.23 -13.04
C MET A 116 -4.43 5.25 -13.90
N THR A 117 -4.11 5.40 -15.19
CA THR A 117 -4.88 6.30 -16.08
C THR A 117 -6.25 5.73 -16.45
N GLU A 118 -6.44 4.41 -16.35
CA GLU A 118 -7.73 3.74 -16.62
C GLU A 118 -8.80 4.12 -15.59
N TYR A 119 -8.41 4.71 -14.45
CA TYR A 119 -9.33 5.26 -13.45
C TYR A 119 -10.10 6.50 -13.92
N GLY A 120 -9.79 7.05 -15.09
CA GLY A 120 -10.40 8.28 -15.61
C GLY A 120 -9.43 9.44 -15.78
N GLY A 121 -8.12 9.15 -15.83
CA GLY A 121 -7.06 10.11 -16.10
C GLY A 121 -6.38 10.67 -14.84
N LEU A 122 -5.14 11.18 -15.03
CA LEU A 122 -4.34 11.77 -13.96
C LEU A 122 -4.60 13.28 -13.86
N ARG A 123 -4.95 13.75 -12.65
CA ARG A 123 -5.06 15.16 -12.33
C ARG A 123 -3.74 15.64 -11.74
N TYR A 124 -2.93 16.30 -12.55
CA TYR A 124 -1.60 16.76 -12.18
C TYR A 124 -1.61 17.93 -11.18
N ALA A 125 -0.63 17.96 -10.30
CA ALA A 125 -0.40 19.05 -9.35
C ALA A 125 0.05 20.30 -10.11
N SER A 126 -0.32 21.48 -9.63
CA SER A 126 0.21 22.75 -10.15
C SER A 126 1.74 22.76 -10.01
N ASP A 127 2.39 23.36 -11.00
CA ASP A 127 3.85 23.47 -11.08
C ASP A 127 4.61 22.14 -11.11
N SER A 128 3.91 21.01 -11.31
CA SER A 128 4.58 19.74 -11.59
C SER A 128 5.20 19.79 -12.98
N ALA A 129 6.50 19.49 -13.07
CA ALA A 129 7.11 19.23 -14.35
C ALA A 129 6.45 17.95 -14.89
N ILE A 130 5.71 18.05 -16.01
CA ILE A 130 5.10 16.91 -16.74
C ILE A 130 6.22 16.07 -17.40
N MET A 131 7.23 15.71 -16.62
CA MET A 131 8.44 15.06 -17.12
C MET A 131 8.21 13.57 -17.20
N ASN A 132 7.77 13.15 -18.40
CA ASN A 132 7.93 11.80 -18.95
C ASN A 132 7.41 10.65 -18.06
N LEU A 133 6.43 10.90 -17.20
CA LEU A 133 5.73 9.87 -16.43
C LEU A 133 5.19 8.80 -17.39
N GLU A 134 4.55 9.23 -18.47
CA GLU A 134 4.01 8.41 -19.57
C GLU A 134 4.99 7.39 -20.18
N ARG A 135 6.31 7.65 -20.14
CA ARG A 135 7.32 6.73 -20.70
C ARG A 135 7.66 5.59 -19.75
N ARG A 136 7.33 5.72 -18.45
CA ARG A 136 7.66 4.72 -17.44
C ARG A 136 6.63 3.60 -17.45
N ARG A 137 7.02 2.47 -18.02
CA ARG A 137 6.24 1.22 -18.03
C ARG A 137 6.44 0.36 -16.79
N THR A 138 7.36 0.74 -15.91
CA THR A 138 7.65 -0.01 -14.68
C THR A 138 6.54 0.22 -13.65
N PRO A 139 6.05 -0.83 -12.98
CA PRO A 139 5.13 -0.68 -11.86
C PRO A 139 5.74 0.20 -10.76
N LEU A 140 4.95 1.15 -10.26
CA LEU A 140 5.34 2.00 -9.15
C LEU A 140 5.19 1.23 -7.85
N ALA A 141 6.19 1.35 -6.98
CA ALA A 141 6.11 0.82 -5.62
C ALA A 141 4.94 1.47 -4.87
N CYS A 142 4.01 0.66 -4.37
CA CYS A 142 2.80 1.12 -3.70
C CYS A 142 2.99 1.23 -2.19
N TYR A 143 2.65 2.39 -1.63
CA TYR A 143 2.71 2.66 -0.20
C TYR A 143 1.34 3.09 0.31
N VAL A 144 0.91 2.46 1.39
CA VAL A 144 -0.39 2.72 2.02
C VAL A 144 -0.17 3.49 3.32
N THR A 145 -0.88 4.59 3.48
CA THR A 145 -0.84 5.45 4.67
C THR A 145 -2.25 5.84 5.08
N THR A 146 -2.41 6.30 6.31
CA THR A 146 -3.68 6.84 6.80
C THR A 146 -3.51 8.28 7.28
N ALA A 147 -4.63 8.97 7.46
CA ALA A 147 -4.63 10.32 8.02
C ALA A 147 -3.95 10.41 9.40
N GLU A 148 -3.99 9.35 10.22
CA GLU A 148 -3.29 9.30 11.53
C GLU A 148 -1.77 9.17 11.40
N ASP A 149 -1.29 8.65 10.28
CA ASP A 149 0.14 8.51 10.00
C ASP A 149 0.74 9.73 9.31
N TYR A 150 -0.10 10.66 8.89
CA TYR A 150 0.31 11.92 8.32
C TYR A 150 0.84 12.84 9.43
N ALA A 151 2.12 13.21 9.34
CA ALA A 151 2.72 14.06 10.36
C ALA A 151 2.43 15.54 10.07
N HIS A 152 2.88 16.04 8.92
CA HIS A 152 2.73 17.45 8.53
C HIS A 152 3.13 17.67 7.06
N ALA A 153 2.75 18.84 6.53
CA ALA A 153 3.22 19.38 5.25
C ALA A 153 4.09 20.61 5.48
N VAL A 154 5.12 20.77 4.65
CA VAL A 154 5.98 21.96 4.61
C VAL A 154 6.10 22.42 3.16
N HIS A 155 5.88 23.70 2.92
CA HIS A 155 6.15 24.28 1.61
C HIS A 155 7.67 24.36 1.41
N ALA A 156 8.18 23.66 0.40
CA ALA A 156 9.61 23.53 0.16
C ALA A 156 9.93 23.84 -1.31
N PRO A 157 10.84 24.79 -1.59
CA PRO A 157 11.10 25.23 -2.96
C PRO A 157 11.46 24.05 -3.86
N VAL A 158 10.91 24.05 -5.07
CA VAL A 158 11.21 23.06 -6.10
C VAL A 158 12.60 23.39 -6.66
N ILE A 159 13.60 22.58 -6.32
CA ILE A 159 14.93 22.71 -6.94
C ILE A 159 14.81 22.14 -8.37
N GLN A 160 14.55 22.99 -9.35
CA GLN A 160 14.59 22.64 -10.76
C GLN A 160 16.04 22.27 -11.13
N ARG A 161 16.25 21.06 -11.66
CA ARG A 161 17.48 20.64 -12.33
C ARG A 161 17.22 20.43 -13.81
#